data_AF-A0A1S8WXH9-F1
#
_entry.id   AF-A0A1S8WXH9-F1
#
_cell.length_a   1.000
_cell.length_b   1.000
_cell.length_c   1.000
_cell.angle_alpha   90.00
_cell.angle_beta   90.00
_cell.angle_gamma   90.00
#
_symmetry.space_group_name_H-M   'P 1'
#
loop_
_entity.id
_entity.type
_entity.pdbx_description
1 polymer ?
#
loop_
_entity_poly.entity_id
_entity_poly.type
_entity_poly.pdbx_seq_one_letter_code
_entity_poly.pdbx_strand_id
1 'polypeptide(L)'
;MDDRIYEEFCKVFPDLDVSLLSEDQLKSPESKALWRDFCNKFSEELEDYNLATLFRLDASKAYDEHNTCVVPRIQFLALEIARNRRGDNKPEVLRQLQ
;
A
#
# COMPACT_ATOMS: atom_id res chain seq x y z
N MET A 1 10.18 11.48 5.81
CA MET A 1 8.74 11.17 5.63
C MET A 1 8.56 9.66 5.53
N ASP A 2 9.20 9.02 4.56
CA ASP A 2 9.09 7.57 4.32
C ASP A 2 9.40 6.70 5.55
N ASP A 3 10.46 7.02 6.32
CA ASP A 3 10.77 6.29 7.56
C ASP A 3 9.61 6.33 8.56
N ARG A 4 9.01 7.50 8.75
CA ARG A 4 7.86 7.68 9.66
C ARG A 4 6.63 6.92 9.16
N ILE A 5 6.35 6.97 7.85
CA ILE A 5 5.26 6.21 7.25
C ILE A 5 5.47 4.71 7.48
N TYR A 6 6.69 4.22 7.25
CA TYR A 6 7.04 2.81 7.44
C TYR A 6 6.96 2.37 8.89
N GLU A 7 7.49 3.17 9.83
CA GLU A 7 7.40 2.89 11.27
C GLU A 7 5.96 2.81 11.75
N GLU A 8 5.11 3.78 11.40
CA GLU A 8 3.69 3.75 11.76
C GLU A 8 2.97 2.58 11.08
N PHE A 9 3.29 2.27 9.82
CA PHE A 9 2.73 1.13 9.12
C PHE A 9 3.06 -0.19 9.84
N CYS A 10 4.32 -0.40 10.24
CA CYS A 10 4.72 -1.60 10.97
C CYS A 10 4.08 -1.70 12.37
N LYS A 11 3.77 -0.57 13.03
CA LYS A 11 3.04 -0.58 14.31
C LYS A 11 1.57 -0.98 14.14
N VAL A 12 0.91 -0.49 13.10
CA VAL A 12 -0.53 -0.73 12.87
C VAL A 12 -0.77 -2.09 12.20
N PHE A 13 0.14 -2.50 11.30
CA PHE A 13 0.01 -3.69 10.47
C PHE A 13 1.27 -4.59 10.56
N PRO A 14 1.63 -5.10 11.76
CA PRO A 14 2.86 -5.87 11.95
C PRO A 14 2.89 -7.16 11.13
N ASP A 15 1.74 -7.82 10.99
CA ASP A 15 1.61 -9.13 10.34
C ASP A 15 1.08 -9.05 8.89
N LEU A 16 0.94 -7.84 8.34
CA LEU A 16 0.44 -7.69 6.97
C LEU A 16 1.52 -8.07 5.96
N ASP A 17 1.25 -9.12 5.20
CA ASP A 17 2.03 -9.48 4.03
C ASP A 17 1.71 -8.50 2.89
N VAL A 18 2.72 -7.73 2.50
CA VAL A 18 2.57 -6.73 1.44
C VAL A 18 2.90 -7.31 0.07
N SER A 19 3.50 -8.49 -0.02
CA SER A 19 3.85 -9.13 -1.29
C SER A 19 2.60 -9.55 -2.08
N LEU A 20 1.58 -10.02 -1.36
CA LEU A 20 0.29 -10.45 -1.89
C LEU A 20 -0.84 -10.01 -0.94
N LEU A 21 -1.73 -9.15 -1.44
CA LEU A 21 -2.87 -8.61 -0.71
C LEU A 21 -4.19 -9.01 -1.37
N SER A 22 -5.23 -9.20 -0.58
CA SER A 22 -6.61 -9.32 -1.06
C SER A 22 -7.36 -8.00 -0.92
N GLU A 23 -8.47 -7.88 -1.65
CA GLU A 23 -9.34 -6.71 -1.49
C GLU A 23 -9.90 -6.59 -0.07
N ASP A 24 -10.21 -7.71 0.59
CA ASP A 24 -10.78 -7.70 1.94
C ASP A 24 -9.84 -7.07 2.96
N GLN A 25 -8.52 -7.32 2.85
CA GLN A 25 -7.50 -6.71 3.71
C GLN A 25 -7.40 -5.18 3.56
N LEU A 26 -7.98 -4.62 2.50
CA LEU A 26 -7.99 -3.18 2.24
C LEU A 26 -9.40 -2.58 2.39
N LYS A 27 -10.44 -3.36 2.11
CA LYS A 27 -11.83 -2.87 1.91
C LYS A 27 -12.86 -3.45 2.87
N SER A 28 -12.53 -4.44 3.71
CA SER A 28 -13.47 -4.93 4.74
C SER A 28 -13.84 -3.78 5.70
N PRO A 29 -15.00 -3.82 6.35
CA PRO A 29 -15.40 -2.78 7.30
C PRO A 29 -14.35 -2.52 8.39
N GLU A 30 -13.73 -3.57 8.91
CA GLU A 30 -12.69 -3.52 9.95
C GLU A 30 -11.40 -2.92 9.39
N SER A 31 -10.97 -3.40 8.21
CA SER A 31 -9.76 -2.92 7.54
C SER A 31 -9.89 -1.44 7.17
N LYS A 32 -11.07 -1.02 6.69
CA LYS A 32 -11.37 0.38 6.38
C LYS A 32 -11.22 1.29 7.60
N ALA A 33 -11.64 0.84 8.78
CA ALA A 33 -11.47 1.64 10.00
C ALA A 33 -9.99 1.84 10.32
N LEU A 34 -9.20 0.76 10.33
CA LEU A 34 -7.75 0.82 10.57
C LEU A 34 -7.03 1.70 9.55
N TRP A 35 -7.33 1.50 8.26
CA TRP A 35 -6.74 2.31 7.19
C TRP A 35 -7.15 3.78 7.27
N ARG A 36 -8.39 4.08 7.65
CA ARG A 36 -8.86 5.45 7.82
C ARG A 36 -8.10 6.16 8.93
N ASP A 37 -7.95 5.52 10.08
CA ASP A 37 -7.20 6.06 11.21
C ASP A 37 -5.73 6.26 10.83
N PHE A 38 -5.13 5.28 10.14
CA PHE A 38 -3.78 5.40 9.60
C PHE A 38 -3.64 6.58 8.64
N CYS A 39 -4.54 6.73 7.66
CA CYS A 39 -4.49 7.80 6.66
C CYS A 39 -4.61 9.19 7.31
N ASN A 40 -5.52 9.35 8.27
CA ASN A 40 -5.77 10.62 8.94
C ASN A 40 -4.54 11.14 9.71
N LYS A 41 -3.68 10.26 10.23
CA LYS A 41 -2.41 10.66 10.89
C LYS A 41 -1.47 11.48 10.00
N PHE A 42 -1.62 11.38 8.68
CA PHE A 42 -0.77 12.07 7.71
C PHE A 42 -1.50 13.19 6.95
N SER A 43 -2.76 13.47 7.31
CA SER A 43 -3.60 14.43 6.59
C SER A 43 -3.07 15.87 6.55
N GLU A 44 -2.35 16.29 7.60
CA GLU A 44 -1.73 17.62 7.67
C GLU A 44 -0.30 17.64 7.11
N GLU A 45 0.32 16.47 7.00
CA GLU A 45 1.74 16.33 6.64
C GLU A 45 1.96 15.98 5.17
N LEU A 46 0.98 15.34 4.54
CA LEU A 46 1.05 14.88 3.17
C LEU A 46 -0.11 15.49 2.38
N GLU A 47 0.23 16.43 1.51
CA GLU A 47 -0.71 16.99 0.54
C GLU A 47 -1.29 15.88 -0.33
N ASP A 48 -2.61 15.94 -0.57
CA ASP A 48 -3.35 14.96 -1.35
C ASP A 48 -3.20 13.51 -0.82
N TYR A 49 -3.11 13.32 0.50
CA TYR A 49 -2.99 11.99 1.12
C TYR A 49 -4.11 11.02 0.71
N ASN A 50 -5.29 11.56 0.39
CA ASN A 50 -6.49 10.83 -0.01
C ASN A 50 -6.66 10.70 -1.54
N LEU A 51 -5.70 11.16 -2.35
CA LEU A 51 -5.76 11.02 -3.81
C LEU A 51 -5.85 9.55 -4.21
N ALA A 52 -6.83 9.25 -5.06
CA ALA A 52 -7.05 7.91 -5.60
C ALA A 52 -5.85 7.48 -6.44
N THR A 53 -5.17 6.42 -6.00
CA THR A 53 -3.96 5.87 -6.62
C THR A 53 -4.18 4.41 -6.97
N LEU A 54 -3.74 4.00 -8.17
CA LEU A 54 -3.77 2.58 -8.56
C LEU A 54 -2.71 1.81 -7.78
N PHE A 55 -3.07 0.64 -7.27
CA PHE A 55 -2.21 -0.22 -6.48
C PHE A 55 -2.33 -1.67 -6.95
N ARG A 56 -1.19 -2.38 -6.96
CA ARG A 56 -1.13 -3.80 -7.33
C ARG A 56 -1.34 -4.69 -6.12
N LEU A 57 -2.28 -5.62 -6.19
CA LEU A 57 -2.56 -6.58 -5.12
C LEU A 57 -1.39 -7.57 -4.95
N ASP A 58 -0.84 -8.06 -6.05
CA ASP A 58 0.35 -8.92 -6.13
C ASP A 58 1.53 -8.11 -6.70
N ALA A 59 2.58 -7.96 -5.90
CA ALA A 59 3.79 -7.20 -6.26
C ALA A 59 4.54 -7.82 -7.46
N SER A 60 4.34 -9.12 -7.69
CA SER A 60 5.02 -9.88 -8.75
C SER A 60 4.33 -9.78 -10.12
N LYS A 61 3.18 -9.12 -10.22
CA LYS A 61 2.38 -9.03 -11.45
C LYS A 61 2.26 -7.58 -11.95
N ALA A 62 1.81 -7.44 -13.20
CA ALA A 62 1.51 -6.16 -13.82
C ALA A 62 0.25 -5.54 -13.23
N TYR A 63 -0.04 -4.30 -13.62
CA TYR A 63 -1.40 -3.79 -13.51
C TYR A 63 -2.29 -4.52 -14.51
N ASP A 64 -3.31 -5.20 -14.01
CA ASP A 64 -4.41 -5.78 -14.80
C ASP A 64 -5.73 -5.64 -14.03
N GLU A 65 -6.85 -6.04 -14.63
CA GLU A 65 -8.18 -5.88 -14.02
C GLU A 65 -8.36 -6.66 -12.70
N HIS A 66 -7.64 -7.76 -12.51
CA HIS A 66 -7.73 -8.63 -11.35
C HIS A 66 -6.66 -8.32 -10.28
N ASN A 67 -5.56 -7.71 -10.70
CA ASN A 67 -4.42 -7.37 -9.85
C ASN A 67 -4.39 -5.89 -9.44
N THR A 68 -5.37 -5.09 -9.85
CA THR A 68 -5.37 -3.65 -9.57
C THR A 68 -6.54 -3.24 -8.69
N CYS A 69 -6.26 -2.43 -7.67
CA CYS A 69 -7.29 -1.74 -6.90
C CYS A 69 -6.95 -0.26 -6.74
N VAL A 70 -7.92 0.53 -6.25
CA VAL A 70 -7.74 1.95 -5.97
C VAL A 70 -7.63 2.15 -4.46
N VAL A 71 -6.57 2.82 -4.03
CA VAL A 71 -6.32 3.17 -2.62
C VAL A 71 -5.92 4.65 -2.50
N PRO A 72 -6.10 5.27 -1.32
CA PRO A 72 -5.51 6.57 -1.01
C PRO A 72 -4.00 6.60 -1.23
N ARG A 73 -3.46 7.74 -1.64
CA ARG A 73 -2.01 7.96 -1.87
C ARG A 73 -1.17 7.55 -0.66
N ILE A 74 -1.59 7.89 0.57
CA ILE A 74 -0.83 7.51 1.76
C ILE A 74 -0.82 5.99 2.01
N GLN A 75 -1.92 5.30 1.70
CA GLN A 75 -2.00 3.84 1.78
C GLN A 75 -1.10 3.19 0.73
N PHE A 76 -1.11 3.71 -0.50
CA PHE A 76 -0.16 3.31 -1.55
C PHE A 76 1.29 3.47 -1.09
N LEU A 77 1.65 4.65 -0.56
CA LEU A 77 3.02 4.93 -0.10
C LEU A 77 3.44 3.96 1.02
N ALA A 78 2.58 3.73 2.02
CA ALA A 78 2.90 2.83 3.12
C ALA A 78 3.20 1.39 2.63
N LEU A 79 2.33 0.87 1.76
CA LEU A 79 2.49 -0.47 1.19
C LEU A 79 3.71 -0.57 0.28
N GLU A 80 3.94 0.43 -0.57
CA GLU A 80 5.01 0.37 -1.57
C GLU A 80 6.39 0.68 -0.96
N ILE A 81 6.46 1.52 0.06
CA ILE A 81 7.67 1.67 0.90
C ILE A 81 7.99 0.33 1.58
N ALA A 82 6.99 -0.35 2.14
CA ALA A 82 7.20 -1.64 2.79
C ALA A 82 7.72 -2.70 1.79
N ARG A 83 7.10 -2.81 0.61
CA ARG A 83 7.56 -3.72 -0.46
C ARG A 83 8.99 -3.42 -0.89
N ASN A 84 9.34 -2.14 -1.09
CA ASN A 84 10.69 -1.75 -1.48
C ASN A 84 11.72 -2.10 -0.40
N ARG A 85 11.41 -1.88 0.89
CA ARG A 85 12.30 -2.23 2.01
C ARG A 85 12.46 -3.74 2.21
N ARG A 86 11.39 -4.50 1.95
CA ARG A 86 11.37 -5.97 2.07
C ARG A 86 11.92 -6.68 0.83
N GLY A 87 12.06 -5.98 -0.29
CA GLY A 87 12.56 -6.54 -1.56
C GLY A 87 11.51 -7.28 -2.37
N ASP A 88 10.21 -7.06 -2.07
CA ASP A 88 9.08 -7.68 -2.76
C ASP A 88 8.85 -7.04 -4.14
N ASN A 89 9.18 -5.76 -4.29
CA ASN A 89 9.05 -5.03 -5.55
C ASN A 89 10.33 -5.14 -6.39
N LYS A 90 10.47 -6.26 -7.12
CA LYS A 90 11.69 -6.53 -7.90
C LYS A 90 11.64 -5.87 -9.29
N PRO A 91 12.64 -5.04 -9.66
CA PRO A 91 12.65 -4.34 -10.93
C PRO A 91 12.75 -5.27 -12.15
N GLU A 92 13.32 -6.47 -11.98
CA GLU A 92 13.36 -7.49 -13.04
C GLU A 92 11.97 -7.96 -13.45
N VAL A 93 11.07 -8.08 -12.46
CA VAL A 93 9.68 -8.44 -12.68
C VAL A 93 8.94 -7.29 -13.35
N LEU A 94 9.16 -6.04 -12.91
CA LEU A 94 8.54 -4.85 -13.51
C LEU A 94 8.92 -4.65 -14.99
N ARG A 95 10.18 -4.93 -15.35
CA ARG A 95 10.69 -4.78 -16.73
C ARG A 95 10.11 -5.79 -17.72
N GLN A 96 9.62 -6.94 -17.24
CA GLN A 96 9.00 -7.97 -18.09
C GLN A 96 7.51 -7.72 -18.34
N LEU A 97 6.94 -6.72 -17.67
CA LEU A 97 5.51 -6.37 -17.69
C LEU A 97 5.22 -5.13 -18.56
N GLN A 98 6.23 -4.59 -19.25
CA GLN A 98 6.16 -3.49 -20.22
C GLN A 98 6.34 -4.01 -21.64
#